data_AF-A0AAD4GAZ5-F1
#
_entry.id   AF-A0AAD4GAZ5-F1
#
_cell.length_a   1.000
_cell.length_b   1.000
_cell.length_c   1.000
_cell.angle_alpha   90.00
_cell.angle_beta   90.00
_cell.angle_gamma   90.00
#
_symmetry.space_group_name_H-M   'P 1'
#
loop_
_entity.id
_entity.type
_entity.pdbx_description
1 polymer ?
#
loop_
_entity_poly.entity_id
_entity_poly.type
_entity_poly.pdbx_seq_one_letter_code
_entity_poly.pdbx_strand_id
1 'polypeptide(L)'
;MASKSFLALALSVATATAQTFVPLRFAGVNIAGFDFGCGTDGTCNITQACPPLTQLGCADGLGQMQHFVENDGYNVFRLPVGWQYLTYSQMTGTQFYNYNMLVNACLSTGAYCEIDIHSYARYDGEIIGQGRPRNEVFAELWYSIADYWKYENRVVFGVMNEPHDIPDIVTWAGSVQAAVTAIRSTGANSQMILLRTLFCEYETVTLIPTSTLVASPIERKFVMPVFCFSMSMRGHRRRPRRVPAYLLDHQHPRGHSIAPAVPPHAHRAW
;
A
#
# COMPACT_ATOMS: atom_id res chain seq x y z
N MET A 1 -31.69 49.09 57.39
CA MET A 1 -31.77 47.95 56.47
C MET A 1 -30.38 47.78 55.84
N ALA A 2 -29.69 46.68 56.10
CA ALA A 2 -28.43 46.36 55.44
C ALA A 2 -28.53 44.93 54.91
N SER A 3 -28.61 44.81 53.58
CA SER A 3 -28.71 43.55 52.86
C SER A 3 -27.35 42.85 52.86
N LYS A 4 -27.28 41.63 53.39
CA LYS A 4 -26.10 40.77 53.29
C LYS A 4 -26.27 39.86 52.07
N SER A 5 -25.62 40.23 50.98
CA SER A 5 -25.52 39.38 49.79
C SER A 5 -24.54 38.23 50.05
N PHE A 6 -25.02 36.99 49.97
CA PHE A 6 -24.19 35.79 49.92
C PHE A 6 -23.88 35.47 48.46
N LEU A 7 -22.60 35.52 48.08
CA LEU A 7 -22.12 35.06 46.77
C LEU A 7 -21.96 33.53 46.84
N ALA A 8 -22.76 32.79 46.07
CA ALA A 8 -22.56 31.36 45.89
C ALA A 8 -21.55 31.14 44.75
N LEU A 9 -20.41 30.52 45.05
CA LEU A 9 -19.40 30.16 44.06
C LEU A 9 -19.77 28.80 43.44
N ALA A 10 -20.27 28.82 42.19
CA ALA A 10 -20.53 27.59 41.44
C ALA A 10 -19.22 27.04 40.88
N LEU A 11 -18.76 25.90 41.38
CA LEU A 11 -17.58 25.20 40.86
C LEU A 11 -18.01 24.34 39.67
N SER A 12 -17.72 24.80 38.45
CA SER A 12 -17.91 24.00 37.23
C SER A 12 -16.80 22.95 37.12
N VAL A 13 -17.12 21.69 37.41
CA VAL A 13 -16.22 20.56 37.18
C VAL A 13 -16.20 20.26 35.68
N ALA A 14 -15.12 20.65 35.01
CA ALA A 14 -14.87 20.23 33.63
C ALA A 14 -14.46 18.75 33.64
N THR A 15 -15.37 17.85 33.27
CA THR A 15 -15.04 16.46 32.98
C THR A 15 -14.25 16.40 31.68
N ALA A 16 -12.93 16.28 31.79
CA ALA A 16 -12.08 15.95 30.65
C ALA A 16 -12.42 14.53 30.18
N THR A 17 -13.07 14.41 29.03
CA THR A 17 -13.24 13.12 28.36
C THR A 17 -11.88 12.67 27.85
N ALA A 18 -11.25 11.71 28.54
CA ALA A 18 -10.03 11.08 28.06
C ALA A 18 -10.34 10.41 26.71
N GLN A 19 -9.68 10.87 25.65
CA GLN A 19 -9.79 10.27 24.33
C GLN A 19 -9.08 8.92 24.39
N THR A 20 -9.84 7.83 24.39
CA THR A 20 -9.29 6.48 24.37
C THR A 20 -8.72 6.22 22.98
N PHE A 21 -7.40 6.25 22.85
CA PHE A 21 -6.73 5.78 21.64
C PHE A 21 -6.86 4.26 21.58
N VAL A 22 -7.55 3.77 20.55
CA VAL A 22 -7.57 2.34 20.24
C VAL A 22 -6.24 2.04 19.53
N PRO A 23 -5.37 1.18 20.09
CA PRO A 23 -4.13 0.83 19.43
C PRO A 23 -4.42 0.17 18.08
N LEU A 24 -3.56 0.44 17.09
CA LEU A 24 -3.66 -0.20 15.79
C LEU A 24 -3.55 -1.71 15.97
N ARG A 25 -4.45 -2.45 15.29
CA ARG A 25 -4.43 -3.92 15.31
C ARG A 25 -3.19 -4.48 14.59
N PHE A 26 -2.75 -3.79 13.54
CA PHE A 26 -1.64 -4.22 12.70
C PHE A 26 -0.60 -3.11 12.58
N ALA A 27 0.66 -3.49 12.77
CA ALA A 27 1.83 -2.65 12.57
C ALA A 27 2.93 -3.50 11.90
N GLY A 28 3.57 -2.95 10.87
CA GLY A 28 4.39 -3.74 9.99
C GLY A 28 5.14 -2.93 8.96
N VAL A 29 5.88 -3.64 8.11
CA VAL A 29 6.69 -3.07 7.02
C VAL A 29 6.57 -3.90 5.74
N ASN A 30 7.05 -3.33 4.65
CA ASN A 30 7.20 -4.04 3.39
C ASN A 30 8.54 -4.79 3.37
N ILE A 31 8.50 -6.07 2.98
CA ILE A 31 9.68 -6.87 2.69
C ILE A 31 9.79 -7.01 1.17
N ALA A 32 10.31 -5.94 0.55
CA ALA A 32 10.40 -5.78 -0.90
C ALA A 32 11.51 -6.63 -1.52
N GLY A 33 11.46 -6.80 -2.84
CA GLY A 33 12.49 -7.44 -3.64
C GLY A 33 11.93 -8.23 -4.82
N PHE A 34 10.81 -8.92 -4.63
CA PHE A 34 10.09 -9.62 -5.72
C PHE A 34 9.37 -8.66 -6.68
N ASP A 35 9.21 -7.40 -6.29
CA ASP A 35 8.68 -6.28 -7.08
C ASP A 35 9.78 -5.48 -7.80
N PHE A 36 11.06 -5.77 -7.57
CA PHE A 36 12.13 -5.05 -8.25
C PHE A 36 12.08 -5.33 -9.76
N GLY A 37 12.10 -4.26 -10.55
CA GLY A 37 11.86 -4.31 -11.99
C GLY A 37 10.42 -4.08 -12.40
N CYS A 38 9.49 -3.88 -11.46
CA CYS A 38 8.12 -3.43 -11.74
C CYS A 38 8.04 -1.90 -11.90
N GLY A 39 7.50 -1.47 -13.04
CA GLY A 39 7.14 -0.08 -13.31
C GLY A 39 5.69 0.23 -12.97
N THR A 40 5.37 1.52 -12.84
CA THR A 40 3.99 2.00 -12.58
C THR A 40 3.06 1.73 -13.76
N ASP A 41 3.59 1.43 -14.94
CA ASP A 41 2.82 0.98 -16.10
C ASP A 41 2.39 -0.50 -15.99
N GLY A 42 2.76 -1.21 -14.92
CA GLY A 42 2.48 -2.63 -14.73
C GLY A 42 3.41 -3.54 -15.51
N THR A 43 4.49 -3.03 -16.12
CA THR A 43 5.55 -3.86 -16.72
C THR A 43 6.49 -4.34 -15.62
N CYS A 44 6.74 -5.64 -15.51
CA CYS A 44 7.72 -6.19 -14.55
C CYS A 44 8.82 -7.00 -15.25
N ASN A 45 10.06 -6.51 -15.20
CA ASN A 45 11.23 -7.27 -15.64
C ASN A 45 11.69 -8.25 -14.56
N ILE A 46 11.28 -9.52 -14.70
CA ILE A 46 11.55 -10.56 -13.70
C ILE A 46 13.05 -10.83 -13.45
N THR A 47 13.94 -10.44 -14.37
CA THR A 47 15.39 -10.63 -14.21
C THR A 47 16.01 -9.62 -13.25
N GLN A 48 15.26 -8.56 -12.91
CA GLN A 48 15.66 -7.55 -11.92
C GLN A 48 15.08 -7.83 -10.53
N ALA A 49 14.21 -8.83 -10.39
CA ALA A 49 13.70 -9.25 -9.10
C ALA A 49 14.86 -9.75 -8.22
N CYS A 50 14.90 -9.29 -6.98
CA CYS A 50 15.85 -9.75 -5.97
C CYS A 50 15.07 -10.28 -4.76
N PRO A 51 14.60 -11.55 -4.81
CA PRO A 51 13.85 -12.18 -3.72
C PRO A 51 14.56 -12.04 -2.37
N PRO A 52 13.95 -11.46 -1.32
CA PRO A 52 14.62 -11.26 -0.03
C PRO A 52 14.75 -12.57 0.78
N LEU A 53 15.47 -13.53 0.20
CA LEU A 53 15.78 -14.85 0.71
C LEU A 53 17.28 -15.11 0.45
N THR A 54 18.03 -15.40 1.51
CA THR A 54 19.47 -15.71 1.41
C THR A 54 19.73 -16.92 0.52
N GLN A 55 18.81 -17.89 0.50
CA GLN A 55 18.86 -19.08 -0.36
C GLN A 55 18.80 -18.74 -1.86
N LEU A 56 18.29 -17.55 -2.21
CA LEU A 56 18.21 -17.06 -3.59
C LEU A 56 19.28 -15.97 -3.87
N GLY A 57 20.26 -15.80 -2.98
CA GLY A 57 21.41 -14.92 -3.17
C GLY A 57 21.13 -13.43 -2.92
N CYS A 58 20.02 -13.10 -2.29
CA CYS A 58 19.57 -11.73 -2.03
C CYS A 58 19.45 -11.48 -0.51
N ALA A 59 18.82 -10.37 -0.10
CA ALA A 59 18.78 -9.94 1.30
C ALA A 59 18.17 -11.00 2.25
N ASP A 60 18.54 -10.94 3.53
CA ASP A 60 17.96 -11.80 4.57
C ASP A 60 16.59 -11.26 5.04
N GLY A 61 15.53 -11.57 4.29
CA GLY A 61 14.18 -11.15 4.64
C GLY A 61 13.64 -11.84 5.89
N LEU A 62 14.00 -13.11 6.13
CA LEU A 62 13.58 -13.83 7.34
C LEU A 62 14.19 -13.19 8.59
N GLY A 63 15.51 -12.95 8.60
CA GLY A 63 16.16 -12.29 9.73
C GLY A 63 15.62 -10.89 9.99
N GLN A 64 15.28 -10.13 8.94
CA GLN A 64 14.59 -8.83 9.07
C GLN A 64 13.22 -8.99 9.72
N MET A 65 12.37 -9.90 9.24
CA MET A 65 11.04 -10.12 9.81
C MET A 65 11.11 -10.58 11.28
N GLN A 66 12.04 -11.48 11.61
CA GLN A 66 12.26 -11.92 12.99
C GLN A 66 12.66 -10.75 13.89
N HIS A 67 13.60 -9.92 13.45
CA HIS A 67 13.99 -8.71 14.17
C HIS A 67 12.79 -7.79 14.45
N PHE A 68 11.98 -7.52 13.43
CA PHE A 68 10.80 -6.67 13.56
C PHE A 68 9.74 -7.23 14.51
N VAL A 69 9.52 -8.55 14.52
CA VAL A 69 8.58 -9.19 15.46
C VAL A 69 9.13 -9.14 16.89
N GLU A 70 10.38 -9.56 17.08
CA GLU A 70 10.96 -9.78 18.41
C GLU A 70 11.32 -8.48 19.13
N ASN A 71 11.79 -7.47 18.39
CA ASN A 71 12.34 -6.25 18.98
C ASN A 71 11.40 -5.04 18.84
N ASP A 72 10.60 -4.99 17.77
CA ASP A 72 9.75 -3.82 17.45
C ASP A 72 8.25 -4.11 17.62
N GLY A 73 7.87 -5.37 17.86
CA GLY A 73 6.48 -5.78 18.09
C GLY A 73 5.60 -5.74 16.84
N TYR A 74 6.18 -5.78 15.65
CA TYR A 74 5.42 -5.86 14.40
C TYR A 74 4.73 -7.21 14.27
N ASN A 75 3.59 -7.21 13.57
CA ASN A 75 2.71 -8.38 13.48
C ASN A 75 2.09 -8.57 12.09
N VAL A 76 2.49 -7.77 11.12
CA VAL A 76 2.13 -7.95 9.70
C VAL A 76 3.32 -7.59 8.82
N PHE A 77 3.51 -8.31 7.72
CA PHE A 77 4.47 -7.96 6.68
C PHE A 77 3.78 -7.96 5.33
N ARG A 78 4.07 -6.92 4.55
CA ARG A 78 3.62 -6.82 3.15
C ARG A 78 4.72 -7.34 2.25
N LEU A 79 4.36 -8.23 1.33
CA LEU A 79 5.29 -8.97 0.49
C LEU A 79 4.98 -8.66 -1.00
N PRO A 80 5.44 -7.51 -1.53
CA PRO A 80 5.21 -7.12 -2.92
C PRO A 80 5.79 -8.13 -3.91
N VAL A 81 5.03 -8.46 -4.95
CA VAL A 81 5.50 -9.31 -6.06
C VAL A 81 4.88 -8.86 -7.38
N GLY A 82 5.69 -8.82 -8.44
CA GLY A 82 5.17 -8.56 -9.78
C GLY A 82 4.31 -9.71 -10.29
N TRP A 83 3.19 -9.41 -10.94
CA TRP A 83 2.32 -10.42 -11.57
C TRP A 83 3.14 -11.35 -12.49
N GLN A 84 3.93 -10.76 -13.40
CA GLN A 84 4.77 -11.49 -14.36
C GLN A 84 5.74 -12.47 -13.68
N TYR A 85 6.20 -12.16 -12.46
CA TYR A 85 7.07 -13.07 -11.71
C TYR A 85 6.30 -14.35 -11.35
N LEU A 86 5.11 -14.22 -10.76
CA LEU A 86 4.29 -15.37 -10.36
C LEU A 86 3.89 -16.25 -11.55
N THR A 87 3.59 -15.65 -12.70
CA THR A 87 3.07 -16.35 -13.88
C THR A 87 4.13 -16.73 -14.91
N TYR A 88 5.41 -16.39 -14.73
CA TYR A 88 6.45 -16.48 -15.77
C TYR A 88 6.48 -17.81 -16.55
N SER A 89 6.35 -18.94 -15.87
CA SER A 89 6.24 -20.26 -16.50
C SER A 89 4.86 -20.87 -16.32
N GLN A 90 4.40 -20.92 -15.08
CA GLN A 90 3.08 -21.41 -14.68
C GLN A 90 2.86 -21.07 -13.20
N MET A 91 1.59 -20.98 -12.78
CA MET A 91 1.17 -20.76 -11.38
C MET A 91 1.46 -21.93 -10.42
N THR A 92 2.45 -22.76 -10.74
CA THR A 92 3.00 -23.83 -9.90
C THR A 92 4.50 -24.04 -10.16
N GLY A 93 5.15 -23.10 -10.87
CA GLY A 93 6.54 -23.22 -11.29
C GLY A 93 7.53 -22.74 -10.22
N THR A 94 8.82 -22.72 -10.58
CA THR A 94 9.91 -22.29 -9.69
C THR A 94 9.69 -20.90 -9.10
N GLN A 95 9.16 -19.96 -9.87
CA GLN A 95 8.96 -18.57 -9.43
C GLN A 95 7.85 -18.49 -8.38
N PHE A 96 6.73 -19.18 -8.62
CA PHE A 96 5.66 -19.30 -7.63
C PHE A 96 6.16 -19.97 -6.34
N TYR A 97 6.96 -21.03 -6.46
CA TYR A 97 7.61 -21.69 -5.32
C TYR A 97 8.54 -20.74 -4.55
N ASN A 98 9.43 -20.03 -5.24
CA ASN A 98 10.35 -19.07 -4.64
C ASN A 98 9.61 -17.98 -3.86
N TYR A 99 8.52 -17.45 -4.42
CA TYR A 99 7.69 -16.47 -3.72
C TYR A 99 7.05 -17.07 -2.46
N ASN A 100 6.51 -18.28 -2.56
CA ASN A 100 5.90 -18.97 -1.42
C ASN A 100 6.93 -19.34 -0.33
N MET A 101 8.24 -19.44 -0.64
CA MET A 101 9.27 -19.55 0.39
C MET A 101 9.32 -18.30 1.29
N LEU A 102 9.16 -17.10 0.72
CA LEU A 102 9.12 -15.86 1.51
C LEU A 102 7.83 -15.76 2.32
N VAL A 103 6.69 -16.13 1.74
CA VAL A 103 5.41 -16.17 2.49
C VAL A 103 5.52 -17.13 3.67
N ASN A 104 6.07 -18.34 3.48
CA ASN A 104 6.31 -19.27 4.58
C ASN A 104 7.32 -18.73 5.62
N ALA A 105 8.38 -18.05 5.18
CA ALA A 105 9.32 -17.39 6.08
C ALA A 105 8.64 -16.30 6.92
N CYS A 106 7.72 -15.54 6.33
CA CYS A 106 6.90 -14.58 7.07
C CYS A 106 6.00 -15.29 8.09
N LEU A 107 5.29 -16.34 7.69
CA LEU A 107 4.35 -17.09 8.55
C LEU A 107 5.04 -17.77 9.74
N SER A 108 6.31 -18.15 9.60
CA SER A 108 7.10 -18.77 10.67
C SER A 108 7.43 -17.79 11.80
N THR A 109 7.39 -16.48 11.55
CA THR A 109 7.53 -15.44 12.59
C THR A 109 6.28 -15.28 13.46
N GLY A 110 5.15 -15.87 13.06
CA GLY A 110 3.86 -15.68 13.73
C GLY A 110 3.06 -14.48 13.22
N ALA A 111 3.63 -13.63 12.36
CA ALA A 111 2.97 -12.47 11.77
C ALA A 111 1.92 -12.85 10.71
N TYR A 112 1.08 -11.86 10.35
CA TYR A 112 0.26 -11.89 9.14
C TYR A 112 1.11 -11.55 7.92
N CYS A 113 0.78 -12.15 6.78
CA CYS A 113 1.58 -12.02 5.56
C CYS A 113 0.68 -11.59 4.40
N GLU A 114 0.83 -10.35 3.97
CA GLU A 114 0.09 -9.81 2.83
C GLU A 114 0.79 -10.13 1.52
N ILE A 115 0.10 -10.89 0.68
CA ILE A 115 0.46 -11.11 -0.71
C ILE A 115 -0.04 -9.90 -1.50
N ASP A 116 0.88 -9.08 -2.00
CA ASP A 116 0.59 -7.86 -2.75
C ASP A 116 0.97 -8.02 -4.22
N ILE A 117 -0.03 -7.99 -5.11
CA ILE A 117 0.20 -7.98 -6.55
C ILE A 117 0.61 -6.58 -6.98
N HIS A 118 1.90 -6.41 -7.25
CA HIS A 118 2.55 -5.11 -7.42
C HIS A 118 2.53 -4.61 -8.86
N SER A 119 1.34 -4.51 -9.45
CA SER A 119 1.16 -4.28 -10.89
C SER A 119 0.26 -3.08 -11.26
N TYR A 120 -0.12 -2.21 -10.32
CA TYR A 120 -0.74 -0.89 -10.64
C TYR A 120 -2.04 -0.98 -11.46
N ALA A 121 -2.81 -2.04 -11.24
CA ALA A 121 -3.99 -2.45 -12.02
C ALA A 121 -3.73 -2.66 -13.53
N ARG A 122 -2.47 -2.94 -13.90
CA ARG A 122 -2.01 -3.12 -15.27
C ARG A 122 -1.23 -4.41 -15.46
N TYR A 123 -1.07 -4.80 -16.72
CA TYR A 123 -0.12 -5.82 -17.15
C TYR A 123 0.51 -5.35 -18.47
N ASP A 124 1.83 -5.10 -18.47
CA ASP A 124 2.59 -4.61 -19.62
C ASP A 124 1.95 -3.37 -20.30
N GLY A 125 1.59 -2.36 -19.49
CA GLY A 125 1.02 -1.08 -19.95
C GLY A 125 -0.51 -1.05 -20.06
N GLU A 126 -1.16 -2.21 -20.14
CA GLU A 126 -2.59 -2.34 -20.39
C GLU A 126 -3.39 -2.51 -19.09
N ILE A 127 -4.56 -1.86 -18.98
CA ILE A 127 -5.38 -1.84 -17.75
C ILE A 127 -6.33 -3.05 -17.72
N ILE A 128 -6.37 -3.72 -16.57
CA ILE A 128 -7.24 -4.89 -16.33
C ILE A 128 -8.71 -4.52 -16.57
N GLY A 129 -9.39 -5.31 -17.39
CA GLY A 129 -10.81 -5.12 -17.71
C GLY A 129 -11.12 -3.98 -18.69
N GLN A 130 -10.13 -3.14 -19.04
CA GLN A 130 -10.29 -1.96 -19.92
C GLN A 130 -9.37 -2.02 -21.14
N GLY A 131 -8.95 -3.23 -21.49
CA GLY A 131 -7.98 -3.53 -22.53
C GLY A 131 -7.59 -4.99 -22.37
N ARG A 132 -6.31 -5.24 -22.08
CA ARG A 132 -5.86 -6.51 -21.52
C ARG A 132 -5.17 -6.27 -20.18
N PRO A 133 -5.12 -7.25 -19.27
CA PRO A 133 -5.78 -8.54 -19.34
C PRO A 133 -7.28 -8.43 -19.03
N ARG A 134 -8.06 -9.44 -19.41
CA ARG A 134 -9.50 -9.49 -19.07
C ARG A 134 -9.69 -9.88 -17.60
N ASN A 135 -10.89 -9.63 -17.06
CA ASN A 135 -11.25 -9.96 -15.69
C ASN A 135 -11.04 -11.45 -15.38
N GLU A 136 -11.25 -12.35 -16.36
CA GLU A 136 -11.09 -13.79 -16.16
C GLU A 136 -9.62 -14.16 -15.88
N VAL A 137 -8.67 -13.51 -16.56
CA VAL A 137 -7.23 -13.75 -16.37
C VAL A 137 -6.79 -13.24 -15.00
N PHE A 138 -7.33 -12.09 -14.57
CA PHE A 138 -7.07 -11.56 -13.23
C PHE A 138 -7.71 -12.43 -12.13
N ALA A 139 -8.92 -12.93 -12.37
CA ALA A 139 -9.60 -13.86 -11.48
C ALA A 139 -8.87 -15.20 -11.37
N GLU A 140 -8.32 -15.72 -12.47
CA GLU A 140 -7.53 -16.96 -12.48
C GLU A 140 -6.24 -16.83 -11.66
N LEU A 141 -5.51 -15.71 -11.80
CA LEU A 141 -4.36 -15.40 -10.94
C LEU A 141 -4.75 -15.53 -9.45
N TRP A 142 -5.82 -14.85 -9.05
CA TRP A 142 -6.27 -14.83 -7.66
C TRP A 142 -6.84 -16.18 -7.20
N TYR A 143 -7.49 -16.93 -8.08
CA TYR A 143 -7.91 -18.30 -7.80
C TYR A 143 -6.70 -19.17 -7.45
N SER A 144 -5.64 -19.16 -8.26
CA SER A 144 -4.45 -20.00 -8.03
C SER A 144 -3.73 -19.64 -6.72
N ILE A 145 -3.60 -18.34 -6.42
CA ILE A 145 -3.01 -17.89 -5.15
C ILE A 145 -3.87 -18.34 -3.96
N ALA A 146 -5.19 -18.13 -4.04
CA ALA A 146 -6.10 -18.46 -2.96
C ALA A 146 -6.20 -19.98 -2.74
N ASP A 147 -6.23 -20.78 -3.80
CA ASP A 147 -6.32 -22.24 -3.70
C ASP A 147 -5.11 -22.82 -2.95
N TYR A 148 -3.92 -22.25 -3.17
CA TYR A 148 -2.70 -22.63 -2.46
C TYR A 148 -2.75 -22.25 -0.97
N TRP A 149 -3.25 -21.05 -0.64
CA TRP A 149 -3.19 -20.49 0.72
C TRP A 149 -4.50 -20.60 1.54
N LYS A 150 -5.55 -21.24 1.01
CA LYS A 150 -6.90 -21.26 1.61
C LYS A 150 -7.01 -21.76 3.04
N TYR A 151 -6.04 -22.53 3.52
CA TYR A 151 -6.04 -23.07 4.89
C TYR A 151 -5.18 -22.27 5.89
N GLU A 152 -4.43 -21.27 5.43
CA GLU A 152 -3.62 -20.41 6.31
C GLU A 152 -4.36 -19.09 6.56
N ASN A 153 -4.84 -18.90 7.80
CA ASN A 153 -5.67 -17.74 8.15
C ASN A 153 -4.88 -16.44 8.35
N ARG A 154 -3.54 -16.53 8.46
CA ARG A 154 -2.65 -15.36 8.57
C ARG A 154 -2.22 -14.80 7.22
N VAL A 155 -2.52 -15.49 6.11
CA VAL A 155 -2.35 -14.92 4.77
C VAL A 155 -3.43 -13.86 4.53
N VAL A 156 -2.99 -12.73 3.98
CA VAL A 156 -3.82 -11.59 3.60
C VAL A 156 -3.71 -11.41 2.09
N PHE A 157 -4.85 -11.33 1.41
CA PHE A 157 -4.89 -11.16 -0.04
C PHE A 157 -5.00 -9.68 -0.41
N GLY A 158 -3.87 -9.06 -0.76
CA GLY A 158 -3.80 -7.68 -1.25
C GLY A 158 -4.06 -7.61 -2.75
N VAL A 159 -5.31 -7.30 -3.13
CA VAL A 159 -5.82 -7.53 -4.50
C VAL A 159 -4.99 -6.87 -5.59
N MET A 160 -4.52 -5.64 -5.35
CA MET A 160 -3.68 -4.90 -6.29
C MET A 160 -2.97 -3.76 -5.58
N ASN A 161 -1.71 -3.52 -5.91
CA ASN A 161 -0.99 -2.31 -5.53
C ASN A 161 -1.48 -1.12 -6.36
N GLU A 162 -1.82 -0.02 -5.69
CA GLU A 162 -1.96 1.33 -6.25
C GLU A 162 -2.54 1.45 -7.69
N PRO A 163 -3.81 1.06 -7.93
CA PRO A 163 -4.48 1.42 -9.18
C PRO A 163 -4.43 2.93 -9.41
N HIS A 164 -4.08 3.37 -10.62
CA HIS A 164 -4.01 4.79 -10.96
C HIS A 164 -4.39 5.07 -12.42
N ASP A 165 -4.79 6.31 -12.71
CA ASP A 165 -5.17 6.78 -14.05
C ASP A 165 -6.15 5.81 -14.75
N ILE A 166 -7.12 5.28 -13.99
CA ILE A 166 -8.11 4.32 -14.46
C ILE A 166 -9.24 5.08 -15.16
N PRO A 167 -9.46 4.89 -16.47
CA PRO A 167 -10.49 5.64 -17.21
C PRO A 167 -11.91 5.38 -16.71
N ASP A 168 -12.24 4.12 -16.47
CA ASP A 168 -13.52 3.68 -15.93
C ASP A 168 -13.33 2.93 -14.60
N ILE A 169 -13.62 3.63 -13.50
CA ILE A 169 -13.52 3.09 -12.15
C ILE A 169 -14.57 2.02 -11.85
N VAL A 170 -15.73 2.05 -12.53
CA VAL A 170 -16.79 1.04 -12.35
C VAL A 170 -16.34 -0.28 -12.97
N THR A 171 -15.71 -0.23 -14.14
CA THR A 171 -15.12 -1.42 -14.75
C THR A 171 -14.01 -2.00 -13.86
N TRP A 172 -13.14 -1.17 -13.27
CA TRP A 172 -12.14 -1.64 -12.28
C TRP A 172 -12.77 -2.28 -11.05
N ALA A 173 -13.84 -1.69 -10.49
CA ALA A 173 -14.57 -2.31 -9.38
C ALA A 173 -15.12 -3.69 -9.76
N GLY A 174 -15.56 -3.86 -11.01
CA GLY A 174 -15.92 -5.18 -11.57
C GLY A 174 -14.76 -6.16 -11.61
N SER A 175 -13.55 -5.72 -11.98
CA SER A 175 -12.33 -6.54 -11.94
C SER A 175 -11.98 -6.99 -10.52
N VAL A 176 -12.08 -6.08 -9.54
CA VAL A 176 -11.87 -6.38 -8.12
C VAL A 176 -12.91 -7.39 -7.61
N GLN A 177 -14.18 -7.22 -7.98
CA GLN A 177 -15.24 -8.18 -7.63
C GLN A 177 -14.99 -9.57 -8.23
N ALA A 178 -14.48 -9.64 -9.46
CA ALA A 178 -14.11 -10.92 -10.08
C ALA A 178 -13.00 -11.63 -9.28
N ALA A 179 -11.96 -10.90 -8.87
CA ALA A 179 -10.89 -11.43 -8.01
C ALA A 179 -11.42 -11.92 -6.65
N VAL A 180 -12.23 -11.11 -5.95
CA VAL A 180 -12.84 -11.51 -4.66
C VAL A 180 -13.68 -12.77 -4.81
N THR A 181 -14.49 -12.85 -5.87
CA THR A 181 -15.34 -14.02 -6.15
C THR A 181 -14.49 -15.26 -6.40
N ALA A 182 -13.42 -15.13 -7.18
CA ALA A 182 -12.49 -16.23 -7.44
C ALA A 182 -11.80 -16.71 -6.16
N ILE A 183 -11.29 -15.80 -5.32
CA ILE A 183 -10.69 -16.13 -4.02
C ILE A 183 -11.68 -16.95 -3.18
N ARG A 184 -12.91 -16.46 -2.99
CA ARG A 184 -13.89 -17.12 -2.12
C ARG A 184 -14.38 -18.46 -2.69
N SER A 185 -14.39 -18.61 -4.02
CA SER A 185 -14.75 -19.88 -4.66
C SER A 185 -13.81 -21.05 -4.35
N THR A 186 -12.55 -20.76 -3.97
CA THR A 186 -11.59 -21.80 -3.55
C THR A 186 -11.86 -22.40 -2.17
N GLY A 187 -12.72 -21.75 -1.37
CA GLY A 187 -12.94 -22.06 0.04
C GLY A 187 -12.09 -21.24 1.01
N ALA A 188 -11.25 -20.32 0.52
CA ALA A 188 -10.49 -19.37 1.33
C ALA A 188 -11.42 -18.36 2.02
N ASN A 189 -12.00 -18.73 3.17
CA ASN A 189 -13.06 -17.96 3.85
C ASN A 189 -12.58 -17.24 5.12
N SER A 190 -11.41 -17.58 5.66
CA SER A 190 -10.87 -17.02 6.91
C SER A 190 -9.92 -15.84 6.67
N GLN A 191 -9.34 -15.76 5.47
CA GLN A 191 -8.35 -14.75 5.10
C GLN A 191 -8.98 -13.38 4.92
N MET A 192 -8.23 -12.35 5.32
CA MET A 192 -8.52 -10.96 5.00
C MET A 192 -8.27 -10.70 3.52
N ILE A 193 -9.10 -9.87 2.91
CA ILE A 193 -8.90 -9.38 1.55
C ILE A 193 -8.81 -7.85 1.62
N LEU A 194 -7.70 -7.30 1.14
CA LEU A 194 -7.47 -5.85 1.10
C LEU A 194 -7.80 -5.32 -0.28
N LEU A 195 -8.73 -4.37 -0.31
CA LEU A 195 -9.18 -3.71 -1.53
C LEU A 195 -8.58 -2.31 -1.55
N ARG A 196 -7.66 -2.07 -2.47
CA ARG A 196 -7.08 -0.75 -2.74
C ARG A 196 -7.76 -0.12 -3.95
N THR A 197 -8.21 1.11 -3.79
CA THR A 197 -8.78 1.95 -4.86
C THR A 197 -7.74 2.90 -5.43
N LEU A 198 -8.18 3.88 -6.24
CA LEU A 198 -7.32 4.92 -6.82
C LEU A 198 -6.41 5.55 -5.76
N PHE A 199 -5.10 5.65 -6.08
CA PHE A 199 -4.02 6.28 -5.29
C PHE A 199 -4.28 6.35 -3.79
N CYS A 200 -3.69 5.42 -3.02
CA CYS A 200 -3.49 5.38 -1.56
C CYS A 200 -4.08 6.48 -0.63
N GLU A 201 -5.32 6.90 -0.82
CA GLU A 201 -6.00 7.86 0.05
C GLU A 201 -6.84 7.15 1.10
N TYR A 202 -7.16 5.87 0.90
CA TYR A 202 -7.84 5.01 1.86
C TYR A 202 -7.64 3.53 1.51
N GLU A 203 -6.99 2.77 2.39
CA GLU A 203 -7.09 1.30 2.35
C GLU A 203 -8.41 0.89 3.01
N THR A 204 -9.23 0.12 2.30
CA THR A 204 -10.40 -0.52 2.91
C THR A 204 -10.08 -1.98 3.22
N VAL A 205 -9.87 -2.28 4.50
CA VAL A 205 -9.86 -3.67 4.99
C VAL A 205 -11.31 -4.13 5.04
N THR A 206 -11.73 -4.96 4.10
CA THR A 206 -13.07 -5.57 4.18
C THR A 206 -12.92 -7.03 4.60
N LEU A 207 -13.32 -7.34 5.84
CA LEU A 207 -13.69 -8.70 6.19
C LEU A 207 -15.03 -8.96 5.48
N ILE A 208 -15.01 -9.62 4.32
CA ILE A 208 -16.23 -10.08 3.66
C ILE A 208 -16.54 -11.50 4.16
N PRO A 209 -17.39 -11.70 5.19
CA PRO A 209 -17.90 -13.01 5.53
C PRO A 209 -18.86 -13.51 4.43
N THR A 210 -18.89 -14.82 4.24
CA THR A 210 -19.66 -15.53 3.20
C THR A 210 -21.18 -15.29 3.25
N SER A 211 -21.72 -14.79 4.37
CA SER A 211 -23.18 -14.62 4.55
C SER A 211 -23.81 -13.44 3.79
N THR A 212 -23.07 -12.71 2.96
CA THR A 212 -23.54 -11.46 2.31
C THR A 212 -23.60 -11.49 0.79
N LEU A 213 -23.42 -12.64 0.14
CA LEU A 213 -23.46 -12.76 -1.33
C LEU A 213 -24.88 -12.83 -1.94
N VAL A 214 -25.93 -12.45 -1.19
CA VAL A 214 -27.26 -12.22 -1.76
C VAL A 214 -27.50 -10.70 -1.83
N ALA A 215 -27.27 -10.15 -3.02
CA ALA A 215 -27.73 -8.85 -3.51
C ALA A 215 -27.71 -7.65 -2.53
N SER A 216 -26.65 -6.84 -2.55
CA SER A 216 -26.74 -5.40 -2.28
C SER A 216 -25.49 -4.66 -2.79
N PRO A 217 -25.63 -3.42 -3.31
CA PRO A 217 -24.48 -2.55 -3.55
C PRO A 217 -23.77 -2.32 -2.22
N ILE A 218 -22.45 -2.30 -2.22
CA ILE A 218 -21.56 -2.21 -1.05
C ILE A 218 -22.08 -1.17 -0.04
N GLU A 219 -22.88 -1.60 0.94
CA GLU A 219 -23.31 -0.79 2.06
C GLU A 219 -22.46 -1.14 3.29
N ARG A 220 -21.59 -0.19 3.63
CA ARG A 220 -21.06 0.13 4.96
C ARG A 220 -21.08 -1.02 5.98
N LYS A 221 -20.13 -1.95 5.89
CA LYS A 221 -19.80 -2.80 7.05
C LYS A 221 -18.28 -2.87 7.26
N PHE A 222 -17.88 -2.29 8.39
CA PHE A 222 -16.53 -2.18 8.97
C PHE A 222 -15.43 -1.65 8.05
N VAL A 223 -15.25 -0.34 8.09
CA VAL A 223 -14.09 0.37 7.55
C VAL A 223 -13.06 0.49 8.66
N MET A 224 -11.91 -0.18 8.53
CA MET A 224 -10.72 0.12 9.35
C MET A 224 -9.73 0.88 8.47
N PRO A 225 -9.30 2.11 8.85
CA PRO A 225 -8.25 2.80 8.12
C PRO A 225 -6.91 2.09 8.38
N VAL A 226 -6.26 1.62 7.32
CA VAL A 226 -4.85 1.19 7.36
C VAL A 226 -4.04 2.27 6.64
N PHE A 227 -2.95 2.71 7.28
CA PHE A 227 -2.09 3.75 6.75
C PHE A 227 -1.14 3.17 5.70
N CYS A 228 -1.11 3.81 4.55
CA CYS A 228 -0.24 3.51 3.42
C CYS A 228 1.24 3.51 3.84
N PHE A 229 1.93 2.37 3.78
CA PHE A 229 3.39 2.31 3.85
C PHE A 229 3.96 2.36 2.43
N SER A 230 4.24 3.57 1.94
CA SER A 230 5.15 3.77 0.82
C SER A 230 6.43 4.45 1.32
N MET A 231 7.44 3.65 1.60
CA MET A 231 8.82 4.12 1.76
C MET A 231 9.71 3.34 0.80
N SER A 232 9.70 3.77 -0.47
CA SER A 232 10.76 3.38 -1.41
C SER A 232 12.03 4.13 -1.01
N MET A 233 13.04 3.39 -0.53
CA MET A 233 14.37 3.93 -0.24
C MET A 233 15.11 4.23 -1.55
N ARG A 234 14.71 5.29 -2.27
CA ARG A 234 15.59 5.98 -3.23
C ARG A 234 16.07 7.27 -2.60
N GLY A 235 17.36 7.29 -2.28
CA GLY A 235 18.07 8.46 -1.81
C GLY A 235 18.02 9.60 -2.83
N HIS A 236 17.08 10.52 -2.65
CA HIS A 236 17.18 11.85 -3.22
C HIS A 236 17.27 12.87 -2.09
N ARG A 237 18.49 13.34 -1.83
CA ARG A 237 18.76 14.54 -1.03
C ARG A 237 18.05 15.72 -1.68
N ARG A 238 16.84 16.04 -1.22
CA ARG A 238 16.25 17.37 -1.42
C ARG A 238 16.37 18.15 -0.13
N ARG A 239 17.23 19.17 -0.14
CA ARG A 239 17.34 20.15 0.94
C ARG A 239 15.97 20.85 1.13
N PRO A 240 15.49 21.07 2.36
CA PRO A 240 14.24 21.76 2.58
C PRO A 240 14.38 23.24 2.18
N ARG A 241 13.57 23.68 1.21
CA ARG A 241 13.38 25.10 0.92
C ARG A 241 12.50 25.69 2.03
N ARG A 242 13.05 26.66 2.77
CA ARG A 242 12.31 27.48 3.74
C ARG A 242 11.25 28.29 3.02
N VAL A 243 10.02 28.24 3.51
CA VAL A 243 8.94 29.18 3.20
C VAL A 243 9.14 30.41 4.09
N PRO A 244 9.22 31.66 3.59
CA PRO A 244 9.16 32.83 4.44
C PRO A 244 7.71 33.28 4.64
N ALA A 245 7.33 33.45 5.90
CA ALA A 245 6.12 34.15 6.31
C ALA A 245 6.22 35.65 5.99
N TYR A 246 5.11 36.24 5.54
CA TYR A 246 4.89 37.69 5.50
C TYR A 246 4.62 38.21 6.91
N LEU A 247 5.34 39.27 7.34
CA LEU A 247 4.83 40.59 7.82
C LEU A 247 5.89 41.28 8.71
N LEU A 248 6.31 42.49 8.33
CA LEU A 248 6.45 43.71 9.18
C LEU A 248 7.44 44.72 8.55
N ASP A 249 6.84 45.70 7.88
CA ASP A 249 7.01 47.15 7.99
C ASP A 249 8.39 47.86 8.04
N HIS A 250 8.40 48.99 7.32
CA HIS A 250 9.19 50.22 7.47
C HIS A 250 10.72 50.30 7.15
N GLN A 251 11.01 50.95 5.99
CA GLN A 251 11.80 52.20 5.81
C GLN A 251 12.80 52.22 4.62
N HIS A 252 12.37 52.95 3.57
CA HIS A 252 13.07 53.97 2.75
C HIS A 252 14.36 53.67 1.92
N PRO A 253 14.59 54.43 0.81
CA PRO A 253 15.20 53.92 -0.42
C PRO A 253 16.57 54.55 -0.76
N ARG A 254 17.20 54.00 -1.80
CA ARG A 254 18.13 54.60 -2.79
C ARG A 254 18.80 53.44 -3.54
N GLY A 255 18.93 53.37 -4.86
CA GLY A 255 18.63 54.23 -5.99
C GLY A 255 19.37 53.63 -7.21
N HIS A 256 18.88 53.92 -8.43
CA HIS A 256 19.62 53.92 -9.71
C HIS A 256 20.24 52.57 -10.18
N SER A 257 20.29 52.17 -11.45
CA SER A 257 19.90 52.72 -12.75
C SER A 257 20.32 51.69 -13.82
N ILE A 258 19.47 51.50 -14.85
CA ILE A 258 19.76 51.19 -16.29
C ILE A 258 20.58 49.91 -16.60
N ALA A 259 19.98 48.80 -17.09
CA ALA A 259 19.57 48.46 -18.49
C ALA A 259 20.71 47.80 -19.35
N PRO A 260 20.44 47.22 -20.55
CA PRO A 260 20.63 45.79 -20.81
C PRO A 260 21.53 45.47 -22.04
N ALA A 261 21.83 44.19 -22.32
CA ALA A 261 22.02 43.57 -23.67
C ALA A 261 22.85 42.27 -23.56
N VAL A 262 22.31 41.08 -23.87
CA VAL A 262 22.26 40.35 -25.17
C VAL A 262 23.44 39.36 -25.35
N PRO A 263 23.17 38.06 -25.67
CA PRO A 263 24.17 36.98 -25.90
C PRO A 263 24.50 36.87 -27.41
N PRO A 264 24.98 35.74 -27.99
CA PRO A 264 25.78 34.59 -27.54
C PRO A 264 27.11 34.49 -28.35
N HIS A 265 27.99 33.52 -28.10
CA HIS A 265 28.75 32.85 -29.17
C HIS A 265 29.41 31.55 -28.69
N ALA A 266 29.42 30.59 -29.61
CA ALA A 266 29.93 29.23 -29.54
C ALA A 266 31.45 29.14 -29.34
N HIS A 267 31.96 27.99 -28.88
CA HIS A 267 32.94 27.17 -29.64
C HIS A 267 33.34 25.89 -28.87
N ARG A 268 33.29 24.76 -29.59
CA ARG A 268 34.12 23.54 -29.59
C ARG A 268 35.06 23.29 -28.38
N ALA A 269 35.15 22.06 -27.90
CA ALA A 269 36.00 20.98 -28.44
C ALA A 269 36.18 19.83 -27.41
N TRP A 270 36.16 18.61 -27.94
CA TRP A 270 36.49 17.30 -27.35
C TRP A 270 35.48 16.68 -26.38
#